data_AF-A0A8X6RCD5-F1
#
_entry.id   AF-A0A8X6RCD5-F1
#
_cell.length_a   1.000
_cell.length_b   1.000
_cell.length_c   1.000
_cell.angle_alpha   90.00
_cell.angle_beta   90.00
_cell.angle_gamma   90.00
#
_symmetry.space_group_name_H-M   'P 1'
#
loop_
_entity.id
_entity.type
_entity.pdbx_description
1 polymer ?
#
loop_
_entity_poly.entity_id
_entity_poly.type
_entity_poly.pdbx_seq_one_letter_code
_entity_poly.pdbx_strand_id
1 'polypeptide(L)' 'MTGDIYRDVILEQNVRYFQGTVGAEFLLMDDNARPRRSNIADECIQSEDITRMDWPAYSQDLNPIEHV' A
#
# COMPACT_ATOMS: atom_id res chain seq x y z
N MET A 1 -5.30 -11.85 -6.50
CA MET A 1 -4.31 -11.56 -5.44
C MET A 1 -5.00 -11.71 -4.08
N THR A 2 -4.33 -12.30 -3.08
CA THR A 2 -4.81 -12.43 -1.68
C THR A 2 -4.07 -11.45 -0.77
N GLY A 3 -4.54 -11.28 0.47
CA GLY A 3 -3.86 -10.43 1.47
C GLY A 3 -2.42 -10.86 1.73
N ASP A 4 -2.17 -12.17 1.84
CA ASP A 4 -0.81 -12.71 2.04
C ASP A 4 0.14 -12.36 0.87
N ILE A 5 -0.32 -12.53 -0.37
CA ILE A 5 0.48 -12.18 -1.55
C ILE A 5 0.74 -10.67 -1.60
N TYR A 6 -0.25 -9.86 -1.19
CA TYR A 6 -0.08 -8.40 -1.11
C TYR A 6 0.98 -8.03 -0.06
N ARG A 7 0.93 -8.61 1.13
CA ARG A 7 1.95 -8.41 2.17
C ARG A 7 3.33 -8.79 1.65
N ASP A 8 3.51 -10.04 1.22
CA ASP A 8 4.85 -10.57 0.94
C ASP A 8 5.50 -9.92 -0.28
N VAL A 9 4.72 -9.71 -1.35
CA VAL A 9 5.25 -9.24 -2.63
C VAL A 9 5.19 -7.73 -2.74
N ILE A 10 4.11 -7.09 -2.29
CA ILE A 10 3.97 -5.64 -2.45
C ILE A 10 4.56 -4.92 -1.25
N LEU A 11 4.09 -5.22 -0.03
CA LEU A 11 4.51 -4.46 1.15
C LEU A 11 5.97 -4.74 1.52
N GLU A 12 6.30 -5.98 1.86
CA GLU A 12 7.61 -6.33 2.43
C GLU A 12 8.77 -6.21 1.42
N GLN A 13 8.53 -6.53 0.15
CA GLN A 13 9.58 -6.48 -0.87
C GLN A 13 9.71 -5.12 -1.53
N ASN A 14 8.60 -4.50 -1.93
CA ASN A 14 8.64 -3.28 -2.73
C ASN A 14 8.45 -2.03 -1.87
N VAL A 15 7.34 -1.93 -1.13
CA VAL A 15 7.02 -0.73 -0.36
C VAL A 15 8.08 -0.48 0.71
N ARG A 16 8.50 -1.50 1.45
CA ARG A 16 9.58 -1.40 2.44
C ARG A 16 10.89 -0.90 1.85
N TYR A 17 11.25 -1.38 0.66
CA TYR A 17 12.47 -0.96 -0.03
C TYR A 17 12.43 0.53 -0.37
N PHE A 18 11.30 0.99 -0.93
CA PHE A 18 11.13 2.41 -1.25
C PHE A 18 11.03 3.28 0.00
N GLN A 19 10.34 2.82 1.05
CA GLN A 19 10.27 3.51 2.33
C GLN A 19 11.67 3.67 2.95
N GLY A 20 12.50 2.63 2.92
CA GLY A 20 13.89 2.72 3.41
C GLY A 20 14.77 3.67 2.59
N THR A 21 14.40 3.93 1.33
CA THR A 21 15.13 4.85 0.44
C THR A 21 14.65 6.29 0.55
N VAL A 22 13.33 6.51 0.61
CA VAL A 22 12.68 7.83 0.68
C VAL A 22 12.66 8.37 2.12
N GLY A 23 12.48 7.49 3.10
CA GLY A 23 12.44 7.83 4.51
C GLY A 23 11.07 8.37 4.96
N ALA A 24 11.09 9.31 5.90
CA ALA A 24 9.90 9.78 6.63
C ALA A 24 8.83 10.46 5.76
N GLU A 25 9.17 10.88 4.54
CA GLU A 25 8.22 11.50 3.61
C GLU A 25 7.48 10.45 2.75
N PHE A 26 7.79 9.16 2.92
CA PHE A 26 7.15 8.10 2.16
C PHE A 26 5.66 7.96 2.53
N LEU A 27 4.80 7.98 1.51
CA LEU A 27 3.36 7.82 1.62
C LEU A 27 2.89 6.69 0.69
N LEU A 28 2.24 5.67 1.27
CA LEU A 28 1.63 4.59 0.49
C LEU A 28 0.30 5.06 -0.09
N MET A 29 0.21 5.11 -1.42
CA MET A 29 -1.02 5.37 -2.17
C MET A 29 -1.52 4.08 -2.79
N ASP A 30 -2.64 3.57 -2.30
CA ASP A 30 -3.25 2.34 -2.80
C ASP A 30 -4.79 2.38 -2.71
N ASP A 31 -5.46 1.67 -3.61
CA ASP A 31 -6.92 1.64 -3.64
C ASP A 31 -7.51 0.76 -2.51
N ASN A 32 -8.84 0.71 -2.44
CA ASN A 32 -9.58 -0.06 -1.43
C ASN A 32 -9.83 -1.53 -1.81
N ALA A 33 -9.09 -2.13 -2.74
CA ALA A 33 -9.27 -3.53 -3.10
C ALA A 33 -9.05 -4.44 -1.89
N ARG A 34 -9.84 -5.53 -1.79
CA ARG A 34 -9.87 -6.42 -0.61
C ARG A 34 -8.49 -6.88 -0.11
N PRO A 35 -7.52 -7.26 -0.96
CA PRO A 35 -6.19 -7.65 -0.48
C PRO A 35 -5.45 -6.53 0.24
N ARG A 36 -5.62 -5.28 -0.24
CA ARG A 36 -4.98 -4.07 0.29
C ARG A 36 -5.59 -3.59 1.60
N ARG A 37 -6.87 -3.91 1.81
CA ARG A 37 -7.63 -3.66 3.05
C ARG A 37 -7.83 -4.93 3.89
N SER A 38 -6.90 -5.87 3.81
CA SER A 38 -6.93 -7.05 4.68
C SER A 38 -6.23 -6.75 6.00
N ASN A 39 -6.65 -7.41 7.09
CA ASN A 39 -6.04 -7.21 8.41
C ASN A 39 -4.51 -7.42 8.38
N ILE A 40 -4.06 -8.44 7.64
CA ILE A 40 -2.62 -8.75 7.47
C ILE A 40 -1.88 -7.58 6.81
N ALA A 41 -2.49 -6.92 5.82
CA ALA A 41 -1.90 -5.76 5.17
C ALA A 41 -1.85 -4.56 6.13
N ASP A 42 -2.93 -4.29 6.87
CA ASP A 42 -2.98 -3.20 7.84
C ASP A 42 -1.97 -3.39 8.99
N GLU A 43 -1.82 -4.62 9.50
CA GLU A 43 -0.81 -4.97 10.51
C GLU A 43 0.62 -4.73 10.00
N CYS A 44 0.91 -5.15 8.76
CA CYS A 44 2.22 -4.95 8.14
C CYS A 44 2.56 -3.45 7.99
N ILE A 45 1.62 -2.67 7.45
CA ILE A 45 1.77 -1.21 7.27
C ILE A 45 2.04 -0.51 8.61
N GLN A 46 1.33 -0.88 9.67
CA GLN A 46 1.56 -0.34 11.01
C GLN A 46 2.94 -0.75 11.57
N SER A 47 3.34 -2.00 11.38
CA SER A 47 4.63 -2.50 11.89
C SER A 47 5.84 -1.86 11.22
N GLU A 48 5.70 -1.42 9.97
CA GLU A 48 6.74 -0.75 9.19
C GLU A 48 6.71 0.77 9.32
N ASP A 49 5.83 1.33 10.16
CA ASP A 49 5.62 2.78 10.34
C ASP A 49 5.33 3.49 9.00
N ILE A 50 4.60 2.82 8.12
CA ILE A 50 4.20 3.36 6.82
C ILE A 50 2.92 4.15 6.98
N THR A 51 2.96 5.43 6.61
CA THR A 51 1.72 6.22 6.47
C THR A 51 1.01 5.81 5.18
N ARG A 52 -0.27 5.45 5.30
CA ARG A 52 -1.14 5.16 4.15
C ARG A 52 -2.11 6.31 3.92
N MET A 53 -2.27 6.72 2.66
CA MET A 53 -3.26 7.71 2.29
C MET A 53 -4.66 7.08 2.27
N ASP A 54 -5.65 7.80 2.80
CA ASP A 54 -7.05 7.42 2.65
C ASP A 54 -7.47 7.54 1.18
N TRP A 55 -7.95 6.44 0.60
CA TRP A 55 -8.43 6.42 -0.77
C TRP A 55 -9.97 6.42 -0.80
N PRO A 56 -10.62 7.31 -1.56
CA PRO A 56 -12.08 7.30 -1.67
C PRO A 56 -12.60 6.09 -2.47
N ALA A 57 -13.79 5.61 -2.11
CA ALA A 57 -14.43 4.50 -2.83
C ALA A 57 -14.73 4.88 -4.29
N TYR A 58 -14.65 3.91 -5.19
CA TYR A 58 -14.93 4.06 -6.63
C TYR A 58 -14.09 5.12 -7.37
N SER A 59 -12.99 5.57 -6.78
CA SER A 59 -12.15 6.63 -7.35
C SER A 59 -10.94 6.05 -8.07
N GLN A 60 -11.20 5.25 -9.11
CA GLN A 60 -10.15 4.67 -9.94
C GLN A 60 -9.50 5.74 -10.84
N ASP A 61 -10.27 6.78 -11.18
CA ASP A 61 -9.81 7.96 -11.93
C ASP A 61 -8.69 8.72 -11.22
N LEU A 62 -8.65 8.66 -9.89
CA LEU A 62 -7.61 9.30 -9.09
C LEU A 62 -6.29 8.51 -9.08
N ASN A 63 -6.28 7.24 -9.47
CA ASN A 63 -5.09 6.40 -9.37
C ASN A 63 -4.14 6.72 -10.53
N PRO A 64 -2.97 7.33 -10.27
CA PRO A 64 -2.06 7.73 -11.33
C PRO A 64 -1.59 6.55 -12.19
N ILE A 65 -1.56 5.35 -11.61
CA ILE A 65 -1.09 4.12 -12.29
C ILE A 65 -2.04 3.66 -13.39
N GLU A 66 -3.31 4.06 -13.35
CA GLU A 66 -4.31 3.68 -14.37
C GLU A 66 -4.16 4.49 -15.67
N HIS A 67 -3.37 5.57 -15.63
CA HIS A 67 -3.16 6.48 -16.76
C HIS A 67 -1.73 6.40 -17.34
N VAL A 68 -0.96 5.37 -16.99
CA VAL A 68 0.40 5.12 -17.49
C VAL A 68 0.39 4.26 -18.76
#